data_AF-A0A1J9RQZ5-F1
#
_entry.id   AF-A0A1J9RQZ5-F1
#
_cell.length_a   1.000
_cell.length_b   1.000
_cell.length_c   1.000
_cell.angle_alpha   90.00
_cell.angle_beta   90.00
_cell.angle_gamma   90.00
#
_symmetry.space_group_name_H-M   'P 1'
#
loop_
_entity.id
_entity.type
_entity.pdbx_description
1 polymer ?
#
loop_
_entity_poly.entity_id
_entity_poly.type
_entity_poly.pdbx_seq_one_letter_code
_entity_poly.pdbx_strand_id
1 'polypeptide(L)'
;MSATSPLEPFGSPKSTNSDESSSSTFDEAASTAASSTTCADDTSATSATPPSSEFDSATHNSLKRKRRSSSAHLDDDDDDADAAALQTTPFLSRALHVLSTEAAALAHITRLYTTSPAAQASLLAAVRIVARAHRRGGKLVVCGVGKSGLVGRKTVATLKSLGVGASFLHAAEAVHGDLGDVRPGADAVMFVSYSGRTAELLNVLPHVPAGVPVVALTAWEEGERGCPLLAGREEAVLLPAPVHESEERSFGVAAPTTSTTVAMAVGDMLALTAAERIHEGEKGRVFKRNHPGGAIGARTLEEEVTTIVEMATTKTKKVCRAGGVVC
;
A
#
# COMPACT_ATOMS: atom_id res chain seq x y z
N MET A 1 -10.09 53.52 54.69
CA MET A 1 -9.52 52.46 55.56
C MET A 1 -8.81 51.45 54.68
N SER A 2 -7.48 51.40 54.81
CA SER A 2 -6.45 50.40 54.40
C SER A 2 -6.59 49.63 53.07
N ALA A 3 -5.55 49.41 52.26
CA ALA A 3 -4.14 49.78 52.32
C ALA A 3 -3.49 49.48 50.95
N THR A 4 -2.43 50.21 50.65
CA THR A 4 -1.46 50.08 49.55
C THR A 4 -0.20 49.31 50.01
N SER A 5 0.59 48.86 49.02
CA SER A 5 2.08 48.73 49.03
C SER A 5 2.69 47.30 49.27
N PRO A 6 4.00 47.05 49.00
CA PRO A 6 4.50 46.38 47.77
C PRO A 6 5.75 45.44 47.94
N LEU A 7 6.28 44.92 46.82
CA LEU A 7 7.67 44.51 46.43
C LEU A 7 8.82 44.16 47.42
N GLU A 8 9.49 43.02 47.09
CA GLU A 8 10.96 42.68 47.13
C GLU A 8 11.66 42.45 48.51
N PRO A 9 12.91 41.88 48.67
CA PRO A 9 13.88 41.18 47.75
C PRO A 9 14.72 40.00 48.40
N PHE A 10 15.76 39.49 47.69
CA PHE A 10 16.97 38.71 48.12
C PHE A 10 16.77 37.29 48.71
N GLY A 11 17.64 36.28 48.54
CA GLY A 11 18.98 36.11 47.99
C GLY A 11 19.47 34.68 48.32
N SER A 12 20.42 34.16 47.54
CA SER A 12 21.08 32.84 47.73
C SER A 12 22.04 32.83 48.94
N PRO A 13 22.46 31.64 49.43
CA PRO A 13 23.84 31.15 49.16
C PRO A 13 23.88 29.62 48.86
N LYS A 14 24.75 29.10 47.96
CA LYS A 14 26.13 28.59 48.18
C LYS A 14 26.26 27.74 49.46
N SER A 15 26.93 26.58 49.56
CA SER A 15 27.82 25.76 48.73
C SER A 15 28.30 24.60 49.64
N THR A 16 28.90 23.55 49.05
CA THR A 16 29.88 22.54 49.58
C THR A 16 29.45 21.13 49.14
N ASN A 17 30.04 20.51 48.10
CA ASN A 17 31.39 19.92 47.94
C ASN A 17 31.77 18.87 49.00
N SER A 18 31.80 17.61 48.56
CA SER A 18 32.88 16.60 48.76
C SER A 18 32.36 15.29 48.15
N ASP A 19 32.82 14.87 46.98
CA ASP A 19 34.05 14.07 46.79
C ASP A 19 34.14 12.88 47.73
N GLU A 20 33.92 11.67 47.21
CA GLU A 20 34.84 10.57 47.49
C GLU A 20 34.82 9.52 46.37
N SER A 21 35.99 9.40 45.75
CA SER A 21 36.44 8.38 44.83
C SER A 21 37.30 7.36 45.59
N SER A 22 37.10 6.06 45.34
CA SER A 22 38.13 5.02 45.42
C SER A 22 37.55 3.74 44.82
N SER A 23 37.92 3.30 43.61
CA SER A 23 39.13 2.54 43.26
C SER A 23 39.36 1.29 44.11
N SER A 24 39.17 0.11 43.51
CA SER A 24 40.15 -0.98 43.58
C SER A 24 39.93 -1.99 42.45
N THR A 25 41.04 -2.60 42.08
CA THR A 25 41.43 -3.34 40.87
C THR A 25 41.75 -4.81 41.20
N PHE A 26 41.94 -5.63 40.14
CA PHE A 26 42.50 -7.01 40.05
C PHE A 26 41.53 -8.17 40.31
N ASP A 27 41.50 -9.31 39.57
CA ASP A 27 42.41 -10.05 38.65
C ASP A 27 41.60 -10.63 37.44
N GLU A 28 42.05 -10.72 36.19
CA GLU A 28 43.08 -11.55 35.49
C GLU A 28 42.83 -13.07 35.40
N ALA A 29 42.52 -13.56 34.18
CA ALA A 29 42.92 -14.83 33.53
C ALA A 29 42.20 -14.94 32.16
N ALA A 30 42.83 -14.64 31.02
CA ALA A 30 43.69 -15.51 30.20
C ALA A 30 43.00 -16.78 29.61
N SER A 31 42.72 -16.79 28.30
CA SER A 31 43.10 -17.91 27.42
C SER A 31 42.90 -17.58 25.93
N THR A 32 44.04 -17.43 25.29
CA THR A 32 44.36 -17.40 23.87
C THR A 32 43.94 -18.69 23.14
N ALA A 33 43.52 -18.59 21.87
CA ALA A 33 43.81 -19.59 20.84
C ALA A 33 43.66 -18.97 19.45
N ALA A 34 44.78 -18.45 18.95
CA ALA A 34 45.04 -18.36 17.52
C ALA A 34 45.38 -19.77 17.01
N SER A 35 44.94 -20.11 15.80
CA SER A 35 45.69 -21.06 14.97
C SER A 35 45.48 -20.72 13.50
N SER A 36 46.46 -20.00 12.97
CA SER A 36 46.78 -19.89 11.56
C SER A 36 47.79 -21.00 11.21
N THR A 37 47.51 -21.75 10.14
CA THR A 37 48.49 -22.52 9.34
C THR A 37 47.86 -22.65 7.95
N THR A 38 48.14 -21.73 7.02
CA THR A 38 49.21 -21.76 5.99
C THR A 38 49.18 -22.99 5.06
N CYS A 39 48.76 -22.70 3.82
CA CYS A 39 49.37 -23.01 2.51
C CYS A 39 49.88 -24.42 2.20
N ALA A 40 49.33 -25.01 1.13
CA ALA A 40 50.11 -25.33 -0.08
C ALA A 40 49.19 -25.65 -1.27
N ASP A 41 49.56 -25.09 -2.41
CA ASP A 41 49.07 -25.33 -3.77
C ASP A 41 49.12 -26.81 -4.18
N ASP A 42 48.26 -27.25 -5.11
CA ASP A 42 48.58 -27.25 -6.55
C ASP A 42 47.65 -28.20 -7.36
N THR A 43 47.47 -27.87 -8.63
CA THR A 43 47.06 -28.72 -9.78
C THR A 43 45.57 -29.00 -10.11
N SER A 44 45.10 -28.18 -11.07
CA SER A 44 44.57 -28.56 -12.40
C SER A 44 43.28 -29.39 -12.58
N ALA A 45 42.32 -28.73 -13.25
CA ALA A 45 41.56 -29.17 -14.43
C ALA A 45 40.81 -30.52 -14.42
N THR A 46 39.49 -30.48 -14.57
CA THR A 46 38.80 -30.78 -15.85
C THR A 46 37.28 -30.68 -15.72
N SER A 47 36.69 -30.12 -16.78
CA SER A 47 35.26 -30.02 -17.08
C SER A 47 34.64 -31.38 -17.41
N ALA A 48 33.44 -31.68 -16.91
CA ALA A 48 32.55 -32.66 -17.55
C ALA A 48 31.07 -32.43 -17.18
N THR A 49 30.32 -31.94 -18.15
CA THR A 49 28.85 -31.96 -18.26
C THR A 49 28.38 -33.40 -18.52
N PRO A 50 27.24 -33.88 -17.97
CA PRO A 50 26.65 -35.13 -18.42
C PRO A 50 25.60 -34.88 -19.54
N PRO A 51 25.41 -35.85 -20.46
CA PRO A 51 24.69 -35.62 -21.71
C PRO A 51 23.22 -36.03 -21.68
N SER A 52 22.47 -35.41 -22.59
CA SER A 52 21.15 -35.78 -23.07
C SER A 52 21.17 -37.11 -23.85
N SER A 53 20.20 -38.00 -23.57
CA SER A 53 19.93 -39.18 -24.39
C SER A 53 18.56 -39.05 -25.05
N GLU A 54 18.53 -38.90 -26.38
CA GLU A 54 17.37 -39.16 -27.22
C GLU A 54 17.49 -40.53 -27.90
N PHE A 55 16.32 -41.07 -28.25
CA PHE A 55 16.01 -42.17 -29.17
C PHE A 55 16.28 -43.61 -28.74
N ASP A 56 15.17 -44.32 -28.47
CA ASP A 56 14.87 -45.49 -29.29
C ASP A 56 13.37 -45.58 -29.59
N SER A 57 13.07 -46.28 -30.68
CA SER A 57 11.89 -46.15 -31.52
C SER A 57 11.01 -47.41 -31.53
N ALA A 58 9.78 -47.24 -32.03
CA ALA A 58 8.84 -48.26 -32.52
C ALA A 58 7.97 -49.01 -31.49
N THR A 59 6.64 -48.73 -31.50
CA THR A 59 5.68 -49.56 -32.26
C THR A 59 4.24 -48.96 -32.26
N HIS A 60 3.55 -49.21 -33.37
CA HIS A 60 2.18 -48.85 -33.76
C HIS A 60 1.09 -49.11 -32.69
N ASN A 61 0.11 -48.19 -32.56
CA ASN A 61 -1.29 -48.54 -32.85
C ASN A 61 -2.18 -47.29 -33.10
N SER A 62 -2.58 -47.10 -34.36
CA SER A 62 -3.62 -46.15 -34.76
C SER A 62 -5.00 -46.78 -34.56
N LEU A 63 -5.74 -46.34 -33.54
CA LEU A 63 -7.15 -46.68 -33.38
C LEU A 63 -8.03 -45.45 -33.66
N LYS A 64 -8.61 -45.47 -34.86
CA LYS A 64 -9.73 -44.63 -35.30
C LYS A 64 -10.88 -44.69 -34.27
N ARG A 65 -11.26 -43.56 -33.66
CA ARG A 65 -12.58 -43.41 -33.01
C ARG A 65 -13.46 -42.39 -33.75
N LYS A 66 -14.22 -42.98 -34.67
CA LYS A 66 -15.57 -42.66 -35.16
C LYS A 66 -16.28 -41.51 -34.43
N ARG A 67 -16.48 -40.38 -35.13
CA ARG A 67 -17.48 -39.35 -34.80
C ARG A 67 -18.86 -40.00 -34.84
N ARG A 68 -19.55 -40.05 -33.71
CA ARG A 68 -21.00 -40.32 -33.64
C ARG A 68 -21.70 -38.98 -33.50
N SER A 69 -22.37 -38.57 -34.56
CA SER A 69 -23.46 -37.60 -34.50
C SER A 69 -24.65 -38.29 -33.83
N SER A 70 -25.02 -37.83 -32.65
CA SER A 70 -26.34 -38.11 -32.08
C SER A 70 -26.96 -36.76 -31.76
N SER A 71 -27.86 -36.33 -32.64
CA SER A 71 -28.90 -35.36 -32.35
C SER A 71 -29.69 -35.84 -31.13
N ALA A 72 -29.53 -35.14 -30.00
CA ALA A 72 -30.40 -35.27 -28.86
C ALA A 72 -31.23 -33.98 -28.80
N HIS A 73 -32.53 -34.18 -28.85
CA HIS A 73 -33.56 -33.17 -28.68
C HIS A 73 -33.27 -32.29 -27.46
N LEU A 74 -33.31 -30.97 -27.66
CA LEU A 74 -33.52 -30.02 -26.59
C LEU A 74 -35.02 -30.03 -26.36
N ASP A 75 -35.46 -30.81 -25.38
CA ASP A 75 -36.79 -30.67 -24.81
C ASP A 75 -36.72 -29.40 -23.93
N ASP A 76 -37.17 -28.29 -24.53
CA ASP A 76 -37.57 -27.06 -23.86
C ASP A 76 -38.89 -27.36 -23.11
N ASP A 77 -38.83 -27.85 -21.89
CA ASP A 77 -39.99 -27.95 -20.99
C ASP A 77 -39.51 -28.14 -19.54
N ASP A 78 -39.21 -27.04 -18.83
CA ASP A 78 -39.28 -26.96 -17.36
C ASP A 78 -39.12 -25.50 -16.84
N ASP A 79 -39.70 -24.51 -17.54
CA ASP A 79 -39.49 -23.07 -17.25
C ASP A 79 -40.55 -22.41 -16.33
N ASP A 80 -41.38 -23.17 -15.60
CA ASP A 80 -42.44 -22.56 -14.78
C ASP A 80 -42.63 -23.15 -13.36
N ALA A 81 -41.78 -24.09 -12.94
CA ALA A 81 -41.83 -24.67 -11.58
C ALA A 81 -40.69 -24.24 -10.64
N ASP A 82 -39.64 -23.59 -11.16
CA ASP A 82 -38.36 -23.42 -10.44
C ASP A 82 -38.20 -22.06 -9.72
N ALA A 83 -39.14 -21.13 -9.91
CA ALA A 83 -39.08 -19.80 -9.29
C ALA A 83 -39.30 -19.83 -7.76
N ALA A 84 -40.01 -20.84 -7.24
CA ALA A 84 -40.25 -21.02 -5.80
C ALA A 84 -39.22 -21.94 -5.12
N ALA A 85 -38.42 -22.67 -5.90
CA ALA A 85 -37.40 -23.61 -5.42
C ALA A 85 -35.99 -23.00 -5.32
N LEU A 86 -35.80 -21.75 -5.78
CA LEU A 86 -34.68 -20.86 -5.41
C LEU A 86 -34.70 -20.45 -3.92
N GLN A 87 -35.19 -21.33 -3.04
CA GLN A 87 -34.88 -21.29 -1.62
C GLN A 87 -33.36 -21.23 -1.50
N THR A 88 -32.84 -20.14 -0.96
CA THR A 88 -31.41 -19.81 -0.91
C THR A 88 -30.57 -21.02 -0.54
N THR A 89 -29.88 -21.59 -1.53
CA THR A 89 -28.96 -22.71 -1.28
C THR A 89 -27.90 -22.26 -0.26
N PRO A 90 -27.35 -23.18 0.56
CA PRO A 90 -26.29 -22.83 1.50
C PRO A 90 -25.10 -22.11 0.84
N PHE A 91 -24.84 -22.40 -0.44
CA PHE A 91 -23.80 -21.74 -1.24
C PHE A 91 -24.17 -20.30 -1.62
N LEU A 92 -25.41 -20.06 -2.06
CA LEU A 92 -25.88 -18.72 -2.37
C LEU A 92 -25.91 -17.85 -1.11
N SER A 93 -26.40 -18.39 0.01
CA SER A 93 -26.37 -17.72 1.31
C SER A 93 -24.94 -17.35 1.71
N ARG A 94 -23.97 -18.27 1.57
CA ARG A 94 -22.55 -17.99 1.83
C ARG A 94 -21.98 -16.90 0.93
N ALA A 95 -22.27 -16.94 -0.37
CA ALA A 95 -21.78 -15.94 -1.33
C ALA A 95 -22.31 -14.54 -1.00
N LEU A 96 -23.62 -14.43 -0.72
CA LEU A 96 -24.23 -13.17 -0.30
C LEU A 96 -23.69 -12.68 1.05
N HIS A 97 -23.43 -13.60 1.98
CA HIS A 97 -22.82 -13.27 3.27
C HIS A 97 -21.44 -12.62 3.10
N VAL A 98 -20.57 -13.16 2.23
CA VAL A 98 -19.26 -12.55 1.91
C VAL A 98 -19.43 -11.11 1.41
N LEU A 99 -20.27 -10.90 0.39
CA LEU A 99 -20.50 -9.56 -0.18
C LEU A 99 -21.07 -8.58 0.86
N SER A 100 -22.03 -9.04 1.67
CA SER A 100 -22.63 -8.20 2.72
C SER A 100 -21.64 -7.83 3.81
N THR A 101 -20.74 -8.75 4.19
CA THR A 101 -19.70 -8.52 5.20
C THR A 101 -18.67 -7.51 4.70
N GLU A 102 -18.24 -7.63 3.44
CA GLU A 102 -17.33 -6.64 2.84
C GLU A 102 -17.96 -5.26 2.72
N ALA A 103 -19.23 -5.18 2.31
CA ALA A 103 -19.98 -3.92 2.27
C ALA A 103 -20.11 -3.30 3.67
N ALA A 104 -20.41 -4.09 4.70
CA ALA A 104 -20.49 -3.63 6.09
C ALA A 104 -19.13 -3.10 6.60
N ALA A 105 -18.03 -3.75 6.23
CA ALA A 105 -16.70 -3.28 6.58
C ALA A 105 -16.34 -1.95 5.90
N LEU A 106 -16.75 -1.75 4.65
CA LEU A 106 -16.59 -0.46 3.96
C LEU A 106 -17.46 0.64 4.58
N ALA A 107 -18.68 0.30 5.03
CA ALA A 107 -19.52 1.24 5.78
C ALA A 107 -18.90 1.61 7.13
N HIS A 108 -18.29 0.64 7.82
CA HIS A 108 -17.59 0.84 9.08
C HIS A 108 -16.38 1.78 8.91
N ILE A 109 -15.51 1.52 7.92
CA ILE A 109 -14.34 2.38 7.70
C ILE A 109 -14.73 3.80 7.27
N THR A 110 -15.80 3.94 6.48
CA THR A 110 -16.36 5.25 6.11
C THR A 110 -16.81 6.02 7.35
N ARG A 111 -17.51 5.35 8.27
CA ARG A 111 -17.92 5.95 9.55
C ARG A 111 -16.72 6.38 10.38
N LEU A 112 -15.66 5.57 10.46
CA LEU A 112 -14.44 5.92 11.19
C LEU A 112 -13.87 7.25 10.68
N TYR A 113 -13.60 7.37 9.38
CA TYR A 113 -13.04 8.60 8.80
C TYR A 113 -14.02 9.79 8.78
N THR A 114 -15.32 9.55 8.91
CA THR A 114 -16.32 10.62 9.02
C THR A 114 -16.45 11.16 10.44
N THR A 115 -16.30 10.30 11.45
CA THR A 115 -16.67 10.63 12.84
C THR A 115 -15.48 10.77 13.79
N SER A 116 -14.31 10.23 13.46
CA SER A 116 -13.11 10.29 14.30
C SER A 116 -12.17 11.42 13.84
N PRO A 117 -12.01 12.50 14.63
CA PRO A 117 -11.04 13.56 14.33
C PRO A 117 -9.60 13.04 14.27
N ALA A 118 -9.28 12.01 15.06
CA ALA A 118 -7.96 11.38 15.04
C ALA A 118 -7.69 10.70 13.70
N ALA A 119 -8.63 9.90 13.19
CA ALA A 119 -8.48 9.26 11.87
C ALA A 119 -8.38 10.28 10.73
N GLN A 120 -9.16 11.37 10.80
CA GLN A 120 -9.08 12.48 9.85
C GLN A 120 -7.72 13.18 9.90
N ALA A 121 -7.21 13.48 11.09
CA ALA A 121 -5.90 14.09 11.27
C ALA A 121 -4.78 13.21 10.70
N SER A 122 -4.83 11.90 10.97
CA SER A 122 -3.85 10.95 10.45
C SER A 122 -3.91 10.82 8.92
N LEU A 123 -5.11 10.78 8.31
CA LEU A 123 -5.24 10.83 6.85
C LEU A 123 -4.58 12.09 6.27
N LEU A 124 -4.88 13.26 6.83
CA LEU A 124 -4.31 14.53 6.36
C LEU A 124 -2.79 14.57 6.56
N ALA A 125 -2.27 13.98 7.65
CA ALA A 125 -0.84 13.85 7.88
C ALA A 125 -0.17 12.92 6.84
N ALA A 126 -0.77 11.77 6.55
CA ALA A 126 -0.30 10.86 5.50
C ALA A 126 -0.29 11.54 4.12
N VAL A 127 -1.36 12.26 3.76
CA VAL A 127 -1.44 13.05 2.52
C VAL A 127 -0.32 14.09 2.44
N ARG A 128 -0.02 14.79 3.55
CA ARG A 128 1.09 15.76 3.60
C ARG A 128 2.46 15.09 3.42
N ILE A 129 2.67 13.92 4.01
CA ILE A 129 3.90 13.12 3.84
C ILE A 129 4.08 12.77 2.36
N VAL A 130 3.05 12.19 1.72
CA VAL A 130 3.10 11.80 0.31
C VAL A 130 3.34 13.02 -0.60
N ALA A 131 2.61 14.11 -0.38
CA ALA A 131 2.76 15.33 -1.18
C ALA A 131 4.16 15.95 -1.02
N ARG A 132 4.73 15.95 0.19
CA ARG A 132 6.10 16.43 0.43
C ARG A 132 7.14 15.54 -0.25
N ALA A 133 7.01 14.22 -0.16
CA ALA A 133 7.90 13.30 -0.86
C ALA A 133 7.88 13.58 -2.37
N HIS A 134 6.68 13.68 -2.97
CA HIS A 134 6.52 14.01 -4.38
C HIS A 134 7.18 15.34 -4.77
N ARG A 135 6.94 16.42 -4.01
CA ARG A 135 7.55 17.74 -4.29
C ARG A 135 9.08 17.74 -4.24
N ARG A 136 9.69 16.82 -3.50
CA ARG A 136 11.16 16.65 -3.42
C ARG A 136 11.71 15.78 -4.55
N GLY A 137 10.90 15.38 -5.54
CA GLY A 137 11.29 14.36 -6.53
C GLY A 137 11.39 12.95 -5.92
N GLY A 138 10.83 12.78 -4.73
CA GLY A 138 10.75 11.55 -3.96
C GLY A 138 9.60 10.65 -4.38
N LYS A 139 9.47 9.52 -3.70
CA LYS A 139 8.38 8.55 -3.85
C LYS A 139 7.89 8.01 -2.52
N LEU A 140 6.65 7.51 -2.50
CA LEU A 140 6.16 6.65 -1.43
C LEU A 140 6.59 5.20 -1.70
N VAL A 141 7.48 4.66 -0.88
CA VAL A 141 7.91 3.26 -0.93
C VAL A 141 6.94 2.42 -0.09
N VAL A 142 6.08 1.65 -0.75
CA VAL A 142 5.08 0.81 -0.08
C VAL A 142 5.66 -0.57 0.16
N CYS A 143 5.68 -1.00 1.42
CA CYS A 143 6.27 -2.26 1.85
C CYS A 143 5.25 -3.19 2.52
N GLY A 144 5.26 -4.46 2.11
CA GLY A 144 4.33 -5.47 2.59
C GLY A 144 4.72 -6.88 2.13
N VAL A 145 4.06 -7.89 2.72
CA VAL A 145 4.20 -9.32 2.38
C VAL A 145 2.84 -9.97 2.19
N GLY A 146 2.79 -11.11 1.50
CA GLY A 146 1.57 -11.89 1.31
C GLY A 146 0.44 -11.07 0.67
N LYS A 147 -0.80 -11.25 1.17
CA LYS A 147 -1.98 -10.54 0.64
C LYS A 147 -1.90 -9.03 0.88
N SER A 148 -1.37 -8.58 2.02
CA SER A 148 -1.10 -7.16 2.29
C SER A 148 -0.07 -6.57 1.30
N GLY A 149 0.90 -7.37 0.86
CA GLY A 149 1.83 -7.01 -0.21
C GLY A 149 1.13 -6.81 -1.56
N LEU A 150 0.15 -7.65 -1.89
CA LEU A 150 -0.67 -7.46 -3.11
C LEU A 150 -1.50 -6.17 -3.04
N VAL A 151 -2.09 -5.88 -1.89
CA VAL A 151 -2.76 -4.59 -1.63
C VAL A 151 -1.78 -3.44 -1.84
N GLY A 152 -0.57 -3.52 -1.27
CA GLY A 152 0.47 -2.51 -1.44
C GLY A 152 0.86 -2.29 -2.91
N ARG A 153 1.02 -3.37 -3.69
CA ARG A 153 1.29 -3.27 -5.14
C ARG A 153 0.15 -2.57 -5.88
N LYS A 154 -1.10 -2.88 -5.54
CA LYS A 154 -2.27 -2.21 -6.11
C LYS A 154 -2.28 -0.72 -5.75
N THR A 155 -2.00 -0.36 -4.50
CA THR A 155 -1.88 1.04 -4.07
C THR A 155 -0.78 1.79 -4.83
N VAL A 156 0.38 1.16 -5.04
CA VAL A 156 1.47 1.72 -5.87
C VAL A 156 1.01 1.94 -7.30
N ALA A 157 0.28 0.99 -7.90
CA ALA A 157 -0.28 1.15 -9.24
C ALA A 157 -1.24 2.35 -9.30
N THR A 158 -2.19 2.45 -8.35
CA THR A 158 -3.11 3.60 -8.27
C THR A 158 -2.36 4.93 -8.15
N LEU A 159 -1.37 5.04 -7.26
CA LEU A 159 -0.57 6.25 -7.07
C LEU A 159 0.16 6.67 -8.36
N LYS A 160 0.83 5.72 -9.02
CA LYS A 160 1.53 5.96 -10.29
C LYS A 160 0.58 6.43 -11.39
N SER A 161 -0.58 5.79 -11.51
CA SER A 161 -1.63 6.17 -12.45
C SER A 161 -2.10 7.62 -12.24
N LEU A 162 -2.09 8.10 -10.99
CA LEU A 162 -2.43 9.49 -10.63
C LEU A 162 -1.24 10.45 -10.68
N GLY A 163 -0.08 10.02 -11.19
CA GLY A 163 1.13 10.83 -11.28
C GLY A 163 1.81 11.12 -9.95
N VAL A 164 1.52 10.31 -8.93
CA VAL A 164 2.20 10.35 -7.64
C VAL A 164 3.33 9.32 -7.64
N GLY A 165 4.54 9.75 -7.27
CA GLY A 165 5.71 8.87 -7.23
C GLY A 165 5.52 7.79 -6.17
N ALA A 166 5.56 6.52 -6.58
CA ALA A 166 5.48 5.38 -5.67
C ALA A 166 6.29 4.19 -6.19
N SER A 167 6.75 3.32 -5.29
CA SER A 167 7.34 2.02 -5.64
C SER A 167 6.92 0.97 -4.61
N PHE A 168 7.02 -0.30 -4.99
CA PHE A 168 6.75 -1.42 -4.07
C PHE A 168 8.08 -2.03 -3.62
N LEU A 169 8.21 -2.33 -2.34
CA LEU A 169 9.36 -2.99 -1.73
C LEU A 169 8.87 -4.24 -0.99
N HIS A 170 9.27 -5.43 -1.40
CA HIS A 170 8.89 -6.65 -0.70
C HIS A 170 9.68 -6.75 0.63
N ALA A 171 9.01 -7.00 1.75
CA ALA A 171 9.69 -6.91 3.06
C ALA A 171 10.81 -7.94 3.24
N ALA A 172 10.64 -9.14 2.66
CA ALA A 172 11.69 -10.16 2.71
C ALA A 172 12.95 -9.72 1.93
N GLU A 173 12.81 -9.01 0.81
CA GLU A 173 13.96 -8.58 0.00
C GLU A 173 14.61 -7.30 0.55
N ALA A 174 13.84 -6.48 1.28
CA ALA A 174 14.32 -5.22 1.85
C ALA A 174 15.58 -5.41 2.71
N VAL A 175 15.57 -6.39 3.62
CA VAL A 175 16.72 -6.69 4.48
C VAL A 175 17.89 -7.38 3.76
N HIS A 176 17.70 -7.76 2.49
CA HIS A 176 18.71 -8.38 1.64
C HIS A 176 19.26 -7.43 0.56
N GLY A 177 19.02 -6.12 0.69
CA GLY A 177 19.66 -5.09 -0.14
C GLY A 177 18.68 -4.12 -0.80
N ASP A 178 17.43 -4.53 -1.03
CA ASP A 178 16.43 -3.70 -1.73
C ASP A 178 16.04 -2.45 -0.94
N LEU A 179 16.34 -2.39 0.36
CA LEU A 179 16.14 -1.17 1.16
C LEU A 179 16.99 0.01 0.64
N GLY A 180 18.05 -0.26 -0.13
CA GLY A 180 18.83 0.76 -0.84
C GLY A 180 18.00 1.60 -1.82
N ASP A 181 16.81 1.14 -2.22
CA ASP A 181 15.87 1.92 -3.03
C ASP A 181 15.27 3.11 -2.28
N VAL A 182 15.29 3.11 -0.94
CA VAL A 182 14.76 4.20 -0.11
C VAL A 182 15.79 5.34 -0.07
N ARG A 183 15.42 6.51 -0.61
CA ARG A 183 16.31 7.68 -0.61
C ARG A 183 16.02 8.60 0.59
N PRO A 184 16.93 8.70 1.58
CA PRO A 184 16.76 9.60 2.71
C PRO A 184 16.55 11.05 2.26
N GLY A 185 15.74 11.80 2.98
CA GLY A 185 15.44 13.21 2.69
C GLY A 185 14.43 13.45 1.57
N ALA A 186 14.27 12.50 0.64
CA ALA A 186 13.32 12.62 -0.49
C ALA A 186 12.10 11.69 -0.34
N ASP A 187 12.33 10.43 0.01
CA ASP A 187 11.29 9.39 0.00
C ASP A 187 10.57 9.28 1.36
N ALA A 188 9.43 8.61 1.37
CA ALA A 188 8.72 8.16 2.56
C ALA A 188 8.40 6.67 2.44
N VAL A 189 8.23 5.97 3.57
CA VAL A 189 7.88 4.55 3.59
C VAL A 189 6.46 4.37 4.11
N MET A 190 5.70 3.48 3.49
CA MET A 190 4.40 3.02 4.01
C MET A 190 4.41 1.51 4.21
N PHE A 191 4.24 1.06 5.44
CA PHE A 191 4.02 -0.35 5.75
C PHE A 191 2.55 -0.72 5.63
N VAL A 192 2.26 -1.86 5.00
CA VAL A 192 0.91 -2.42 4.89
C VAL A 192 0.86 -3.74 5.65
N SER A 193 0.15 -3.76 6.78
CA SER A 193 0.02 -4.91 7.66
C SER A 193 -1.30 -4.86 8.40
N TYR A 194 -2.15 -5.88 8.28
CA TYR A 194 -3.40 -5.91 9.04
C TYR A 194 -3.14 -5.86 10.56
N SER A 195 -2.27 -6.74 11.08
CA SER A 195 -2.03 -6.85 12.53
C SER A 195 -1.16 -5.74 13.13
N GLY A 196 -0.42 -5.00 12.31
CA GLY A 196 0.62 -4.08 12.77
C GLY A 196 1.82 -4.77 13.45
N ARG A 197 1.90 -6.11 13.38
CA ARG A 197 2.92 -6.94 14.06
C ARG A 197 3.61 -7.95 13.12
N THR A 198 3.49 -7.76 11.81
CA THR A 198 4.13 -8.64 10.82
C THR A 198 5.65 -8.66 11.01
N ALA A 199 6.21 -9.84 11.29
CA ALA A 199 7.61 -9.99 11.70
C ALA A 199 8.60 -9.47 10.66
N GLU A 200 8.34 -9.71 9.37
CA GLU A 200 9.18 -9.24 8.28
C GLU A 200 9.23 -7.71 8.23
N LEU A 201 8.10 -7.04 8.47
CA LEU A 201 8.03 -5.58 8.48
C LEU A 201 8.68 -4.98 9.74
N LEU A 202 8.50 -5.64 10.89
CA LEU A 202 9.19 -5.27 12.12
C LEU A 202 10.70 -5.45 12.01
N ASN A 203 11.17 -6.43 11.22
CA ASN A 203 12.57 -6.61 10.92
C ASN A 203 13.11 -5.53 9.97
N VAL A 204 12.28 -5.01 9.05
CA VAL A 204 12.66 -3.90 8.16
C VAL A 204 12.74 -2.56 8.89
N LEU A 205 11.83 -2.29 9.84
CA LEU A 205 11.67 -0.98 10.50
C LEU A 205 12.99 -0.38 11.05
N PRO A 206 13.83 -1.11 11.80
CA PRO A 206 15.10 -0.58 12.34
C PRO A 206 16.10 -0.15 11.26
N HIS A 207 16.02 -0.74 10.07
CA HIS A 207 16.92 -0.45 8.96
C HIS A 207 16.43 0.73 8.11
N VAL A 208 15.17 1.16 8.25
CA VAL A 208 14.67 2.35 7.57
C VAL A 208 15.46 3.57 8.07
N PRO A 209 16.15 4.33 7.19
CA PRO A 209 17.00 5.44 7.62
C PRO A 209 16.28 6.44 8.54
N ALA A 210 17.00 6.97 9.52
CA ALA A 210 16.48 8.02 10.40
C ALA A 210 16.01 9.24 9.58
N GLY A 211 14.92 9.87 9.99
CA GLY A 211 14.32 11.01 9.29
C GLY A 211 13.50 10.67 8.04
N VAL A 212 13.45 9.40 7.59
CA VAL A 212 12.47 8.97 6.57
C VAL A 212 11.09 8.87 7.23
N PRO A 213 10.07 9.61 6.75
CA PRO A 213 8.72 9.50 7.29
C PRO A 213 8.15 8.09 7.10
N VAL A 214 7.45 7.58 8.12
CA VAL A 214 6.83 6.25 8.10
C VAL A 214 5.32 6.38 8.24
N VAL A 215 4.58 5.73 7.35
CA VAL A 215 3.13 5.56 7.45
C VAL A 215 2.85 4.07 7.70
N ALA A 216 1.93 3.73 8.60
CA ALA A 216 1.50 2.35 8.82
C ALA A 216 0.02 2.20 8.49
N LEU A 217 -0.31 1.49 7.41
CA LEU A 217 -1.67 1.08 7.07
C LEU A 217 -2.01 -0.24 7.77
N THR A 218 -2.80 -0.16 8.85
CA THR A 218 -3.06 -1.30 9.75
C THR A 218 -4.44 -1.26 10.38
N ALA A 219 -4.92 -2.38 10.93
CA ALA A 219 -6.13 -2.42 11.75
C ALA A 219 -5.90 -1.96 13.21
N TRP A 220 -4.74 -1.36 13.51
CA TRP A 220 -4.42 -0.86 14.84
C TRP A 220 -5.29 0.35 15.21
N GLU A 221 -5.89 0.34 16.40
CA GLU A 221 -6.80 1.40 16.86
C GLU A 221 -6.29 2.17 18.08
N GLU A 222 -5.27 1.67 18.79
CA GLU A 222 -4.72 2.29 20.02
C GLU A 222 -3.79 3.50 19.73
N GLY A 223 -3.96 4.14 18.57
CA GLY A 223 -3.17 5.29 18.13
C GLY A 223 -1.72 4.98 17.75
N GLU A 224 -1.02 6.02 17.31
CA GLU A 224 0.33 5.92 16.71
C GLU A 224 1.38 5.36 17.68
N ARG A 225 1.32 5.78 18.95
CA ARG A 225 2.29 5.36 19.98
C ARG A 225 2.20 3.88 20.33
N GLY A 226 1.03 3.25 20.14
CA GLY A 226 0.84 1.83 20.40
C GLY A 226 1.31 0.94 19.25
N CYS A 227 1.35 1.46 18.03
CA CYS A 227 1.60 0.65 16.84
C CYS A 227 3.08 0.22 16.74
N PRO A 228 3.40 -1.08 16.77
CA PRO A 228 4.79 -1.55 16.73
C PRO A 228 5.54 -1.15 15.45
N LEU A 229 4.84 -1.01 14.33
CA LEU A 229 5.41 -0.54 13.05
C LEU A 229 5.77 0.95 13.02
N LEU A 230 5.46 1.70 14.07
CA LEU A 230 5.76 3.12 14.20
C LEU A 230 6.72 3.40 15.37
N ALA A 231 7.11 2.38 16.12
CA ALA A 231 7.93 2.52 17.32
C ALA A 231 9.29 3.21 17.00
N GLY A 232 9.63 4.22 17.80
CA GLY A 232 10.91 4.94 17.68
C GLY A 232 11.04 5.83 16.44
N ARG A 233 9.96 6.09 15.69
CA ARG A 233 9.99 6.96 14.51
C ARG A 233 9.55 8.38 14.88
N GLU A 234 10.34 9.37 14.50
CA GLU A 234 10.06 10.80 14.74
C GLU A 234 8.88 11.31 13.91
N GLU A 235 8.84 10.93 12.64
CA GLU A 235 7.76 11.28 11.71
C GLU A 235 6.99 10.02 11.33
N ALA A 236 6.07 9.64 12.21
CA ALA A 236 5.22 8.45 12.08
C ALA A 236 3.74 8.81 12.01
N VAL A 237 3.00 8.15 11.12
CA VAL A 237 1.54 8.30 10.98
C VAL A 237 0.89 6.93 10.90
N LEU A 238 -0.15 6.72 11.72
CA LEU A 238 -1.00 5.54 11.64
C LEU A 238 -2.15 5.83 10.70
N LEU A 239 -2.32 5.04 9.64
CA LEU A 239 -3.47 5.08 8.76
C LEU A 239 -4.40 3.91 9.11
N PRO A 240 -5.43 4.12 9.96
CA PRO A 240 -6.24 3.02 10.47
C PRO A 240 -7.14 2.42 9.38
N ALA A 241 -7.21 1.10 9.38
CA ALA A 241 -8.02 0.27 8.48
C ALA A 241 -8.64 -0.93 9.24
N PRO A 242 -9.30 -0.73 10.40
CA PRO A 242 -9.95 -1.82 11.12
C PRO A 242 -11.14 -2.37 10.34
N VAL A 243 -11.45 -3.63 10.62
CA VAL A 243 -12.68 -4.30 10.16
C VAL A 243 -13.64 -4.40 11.34
N HIS A 244 -14.93 -4.26 11.06
CA HIS A 244 -15.98 -4.37 12.09
C HIS A 244 -16.06 -5.76 12.75
N GLU A 245 -15.61 -6.79 12.05
CA GLU A 245 -15.60 -8.18 12.48
C GLU A 245 -14.43 -8.91 11.79
N SER A 246 -13.80 -9.87 12.48
CA SER A 246 -12.71 -10.67 11.90
C SER A 246 -13.23 -11.70 10.91
N GLU A 247 -12.44 -12.01 9.87
CA GLU A 247 -12.82 -13.03 8.89
C GLU A 247 -13.04 -14.42 9.51
N GLU A 248 -12.30 -14.74 10.57
CA GLU A 248 -12.51 -15.99 11.32
C GLU A 248 -13.91 -16.05 11.93
N ARG A 249 -14.40 -14.94 12.49
CA ARG A 249 -15.76 -14.87 13.02
C ARG A 249 -16.80 -14.87 11.90
N SER A 250 -16.58 -14.08 10.85
CA SER A 250 -17.56 -13.94 9.76
C SER A 250 -17.68 -15.21 8.92
N PHE A 251 -16.57 -15.91 8.68
CA PHE A 251 -16.50 -16.98 7.69
C PHE A 251 -16.06 -18.34 8.24
N GLY A 252 -15.55 -18.42 9.47
CA GLY A 252 -14.98 -19.63 10.06
C GLY A 252 -13.53 -19.90 9.63
N VAL A 253 -12.92 -18.98 8.87
CA VAL A 253 -11.52 -19.08 8.40
C VAL A 253 -10.86 -17.71 8.44
N ALA A 254 -9.61 -17.64 8.87
CA ALA A 254 -8.84 -16.39 8.96
C ALA A 254 -8.20 -15.95 7.63
N ALA A 255 -8.79 -16.34 6.49
CA ALA A 255 -8.28 -15.96 5.17
C ALA A 255 -8.50 -14.45 4.94
N PRO A 256 -7.46 -13.65 4.63
CA PRO A 256 -7.64 -12.22 4.40
C PRO A 256 -8.56 -11.97 3.19
N THR A 257 -9.74 -11.42 3.45
CA THR A 257 -10.73 -11.03 2.44
C THR A 257 -11.21 -9.63 2.78
N THR A 258 -12.05 -9.51 3.81
CA THR A 258 -12.59 -8.24 4.30
C THR A 258 -11.50 -7.25 4.71
N SER A 259 -10.45 -7.71 5.38
CA SER A 259 -9.28 -6.90 5.73
C SER A 259 -8.56 -6.35 4.51
N THR A 260 -8.41 -7.15 3.44
CA THR A 260 -7.78 -6.70 2.20
C THR A 260 -8.66 -5.72 1.43
N THR A 261 -9.98 -5.92 1.42
CA THR A 261 -10.96 -4.99 0.81
C THR A 261 -10.90 -3.62 1.49
N VAL A 262 -10.91 -3.58 2.82
CA VAL A 262 -10.78 -2.31 3.58
C VAL A 262 -9.42 -1.65 3.33
N ALA A 263 -8.32 -2.41 3.40
CA ALA A 263 -6.99 -1.86 3.15
C ALA A 263 -6.83 -1.31 1.73
N MET A 264 -7.39 -1.96 0.71
CA MET A 264 -7.42 -1.45 -0.67
C MET A 264 -8.20 -0.14 -0.77
N ALA A 265 -9.37 -0.07 -0.15
CA ALA A 265 -10.20 1.15 -0.16
C ALA A 265 -9.49 2.32 0.54
N VAL A 266 -8.85 2.08 1.69
CA VAL A 266 -8.04 3.10 2.39
C VAL A 266 -6.81 3.51 1.56
N GLY A 267 -6.18 2.57 0.87
CA GLY A 267 -5.10 2.86 -0.08
C GLY A 267 -5.54 3.75 -1.25
N ASP A 268 -6.73 3.51 -1.82
CA ASP A 268 -7.31 4.36 -2.86
C ASP A 268 -7.69 5.74 -2.33
N MET A 269 -8.27 5.79 -1.12
CA MET A 269 -8.57 7.05 -0.44
C MET A 269 -7.29 7.89 -0.29
N LEU A 270 -6.19 7.32 0.20
CA LEU A 270 -4.90 8.01 0.30
C LEU A 270 -4.41 8.46 -1.08
N ALA A 271 -4.46 7.59 -2.09
CA ALA A 271 -3.94 7.91 -3.41
C ALA A 271 -4.70 9.06 -4.08
N LEU A 272 -6.02 9.02 -4.06
CA LEU A 272 -6.89 10.04 -4.67
C LEU A 272 -6.77 11.39 -3.94
N THR A 273 -6.72 11.38 -2.61
CA THR A 273 -6.57 12.61 -1.81
C THR A 273 -5.16 13.21 -1.91
N ALA A 274 -4.11 12.38 -1.94
CA ALA A 274 -2.75 12.83 -2.18
C ALA A 274 -2.59 13.46 -3.57
N ALA A 275 -3.14 12.82 -4.61
CA ALA A 275 -3.17 13.39 -5.95
C ALA A 275 -3.91 14.74 -6.00
N GLU A 276 -4.92 14.95 -5.15
CA GLU A 276 -5.63 16.24 -5.06
C GLU A 276 -4.75 17.33 -4.54
N ARG A 277 -4.07 16.98 -3.46
CA ARG A 277 -3.18 17.90 -2.78
C ARG A 277 -1.98 18.29 -3.63
N ILE A 278 -1.54 17.40 -4.52
CA ILE A 278 -0.39 17.58 -5.40
C ILE A 278 -0.75 18.38 -6.66
N HIS A 279 -1.89 18.07 -7.30
CA HIS A 279 -2.22 18.60 -8.63
C HIS A 279 -3.26 19.73 -8.62
N GLU A 280 -3.78 20.12 -7.45
CA GLU A 280 -4.64 21.30 -7.25
C GLU A 280 -5.83 21.43 -8.23
N GLY A 281 -6.38 20.30 -8.69
CA GLY A 281 -7.51 20.25 -9.62
C GLY A 281 -7.19 19.71 -11.02
N GLU A 282 -5.91 19.55 -11.40
CA GLU A 282 -5.52 19.04 -12.73
C GLU A 282 -5.37 17.51 -12.82
N LYS A 283 -5.92 16.75 -11.86
CA LYS A 283 -5.72 15.28 -11.77
C LYS A 283 -6.06 14.56 -13.07
N GLY A 284 -7.16 14.94 -13.74
CA GLY A 284 -7.60 14.30 -14.99
C GLY A 284 -6.57 14.46 -16.12
N ARG A 285 -5.95 15.64 -16.21
CA ARG A 285 -4.90 15.94 -17.19
C ARG A 285 -3.62 15.13 -16.93
N VAL A 286 -3.23 15.00 -15.66
CA VAL A 286 -2.08 14.18 -15.25
C VAL A 286 -2.33 12.69 -15.48
N PHE A 287 -3.51 12.20 -15.13
CA PHE A 287 -3.92 10.82 -15.37
C PHE A 287 -3.87 10.48 -16.86
N LYS A 288 -4.38 11.37 -17.73
CA LYS A 288 -4.35 11.24 -19.19
C LYS A 288 -2.93 11.09 -19.75
N ARG A 289 -2.00 11.96 -19.31
CA ARG A 289 -0.59 11.89 -19.73
C ARG A 289 0.07 10.55 -19.38
N ASN A 290 -0.32 9.95 -18.25
CA ASN A 290 0.27 8.71 -17.76
C ASN A 290 -0.37 7.43 -18.34
N HIS A 291 -1.42 7.54 -19.15
CA HIS A 291 -2.09 6.40 -19.81
C HIS A 291 -2.23 6.60 -21.33
N PRO A 292 -1.12 6.71 -22.08
CA PRO A 292 -1.17 6.98 -23.52
C PRO A 292 -1.77 5.85 -24.36
N GLY A 293 -1.84 4.62 -23.85
CA GLY A 293 -2.31 3.43 -24.61
C GLY A 293 -3.62 2.81 -24.14
N GLY A 294 -4.33 3.43 -23.18
CA GLY A 294 -5.54 2.85 -22.58
C GLY A 294 -6.84 3.51 -23.04
N ALA A 295 -7.93 2.73 -23.13
CA ALA A 295 -9.27 3.22 -23.45
C ALA A 295 -9.79 4.33 -22.51
N ILE A 296 -9.18 4.50 -21.33
CA ILE A 296 -9.54 5.51 -20.33
C ILE A 296 -8.91 6.88 -20.65
N GLY A 297 -7.72 6.91 -21.28
CA GLY A 297 -7.10 8.16 -21.75
C GLY A 297 -7.73 8.70 -23.04
N ALA A 298 -8.35 7.81 -23.83
CA ALA A 298 -9.02 8.15 -25.09
C ALA A 298 -10.36 8.89 -24.90
N ARG A 299 -11.18 8.49 -23.91
CA ARG A 299 -12.54 9.05 -23.72
C ARG A 299 -12.54 10.55 -23.36
N THR A 300 -11.55 11.03 -22.61
CA THR A 300 -11.44 12.45 -22.27
C THR A 300 -10.79 13.29 -23.40
N LEU A 301 -10.20 12.68 -24.45
CA LEU A 301 -9.82 13.41 -25.67
C LEU A 301 -11.06 13.80 -26.47
N GLU A 302 -12.05 12.91 -26.52
CA GLU A 302 -13.31 13.19 -27.21
C GLU A 302 -14.01 14.38 -26.56
N GLU A 303 -14.11 14.44 -25.23
CA GLU A 303 -14.75 15.56 -24.51
C GLU A 303 -14.04 16.92 -24.73
N GLU A 304 -12.71 16.97 -24.74
CA GLU A 304 -11.95 18.20 -25.02
C GLU A 304 -12.08 18.63 -26.50
N VAL A 305 -12.07 17.67 -27.44
CA VAL A 305 -12.27 17.96 -28.88
C VAL A 305 -13.70 18.41 -29.16
N THR A 306 -14.71 17.78 -28.54
CA THR A 306 -16.11 18.20 -28.67
C THR A 306 -16.29 19.62 -28.12
N THR A 307 -15.69 19.94 -26.96
CA THR A 307 -15.76 21.28 -26.37
C THR A 307 -15.09 22.33 -27.27
N ILE A 308 -13.93 22.03 -27.86
CA ILE A 308 -13.24 22.96 -28.77
C ILE A 308 -14.03 23.16 -30.08
N VAL A 309 -14.63 22.09 -30.63
CA VAL A 309 -15.47 22.17 -31.84
C VAL A 309 -16.77 22.95 -31.56
N GLU A 310 -17.38 22.78 -30.39
CA GLU A 310 -18.61 23.47 -29.99
C GLU A 310 -18.34 24.97 -29.69
N MET A 311 -17.21 25.30 -29.08
CA MET A 311 -16.75 26.68 -28.90
C MET A 311 -16.35 27.36 -30.23
N ALA A 312 -15.76 26.61 -31.17
CA ALA A 312 -15.44 27.13 -32.50
C ALA A 312 -16.72 27.43 -33.31
N THR A 313 -17.71 26.53 -33.29
CA THR A 313 -18.97 26.69 -34.04
C THR A 313 -19.88 27.80 -33.48
N THR A 314 -19.88 28.03 -32.17
CA THR A 314 -20.58 29.17 -31.55
C THR A 314 -19.95 30.52 -31.89
N LYS A 315 -18.61 30.59 -32.03
CA LYS A 315 -17.90 31.80 -32.49
C LYS A 315 -18.25 32.15 -33.94
N THR A 316 -18.32 31.16 -34.82
CA THR A 316 -18.66 31.37 -36.24
C THR A 316 -20.11 31.84 -36.43
N LYS A 317 -21.08 31.28 -35.69
CA LYS A 317 -22.49 31.75 -35.72
C LYS A 317 -22.66 33.18 -35.18
N LYS A 318 -21.85 33.60 -34.21
CA LYS A 318 -21.91 34.96 -33.63
C LYS A 318 -21.31 36.01 -34.59
N VAL A 319 -20.29 35.65 -35.37
CA VAL A 319 -19.73 36.50 -36.44
C VAL A 319 -20.71 36.67 -37.60
N CYS A 320 -21.40 35.61 -38.03
CA CYS A 320 -22.39 35.70 -39.11
C CYS A 320 -23.63 36.56 -38.76
N ARG A 321 -23.99 36.69 -37.47
CA ARG A 321 -25.11 37.56 -37.03
C ARG A 321 -24.75 39.04 -36.88
N ALA A 322 -23.48 39.37 -36.71
CA ALA A 322 -23.02 40.76 -36.57
C ALA A 322 -22.64 41.41 -37.91
N GLY A 323 -22.51 40.62 -38.98
CA GLY A 323 -22.16 41.06 -40.34
C GLY A 323 -23.36 41.24 -41.27
N GLY A 324 -24.53 41.61 -40.75
CA GLY A 324 -25.69 41.99 -41.57
C GLY A 324 -25.40 43.28 -42.33
N VAL A 325 -24.80 43.14 -43.51
CA VAL A 325 -24.71 44.19 -44.53
C VAL A 325 -26.12 44.48 -45.02
N VAL A 326 -26.58 45.68 -44.75
CA VAL A 326 -27.72 46.31 -45.44
C VAL A 326 -27.23 46.69 -46.84
N CYS A 327 -27.76 46.01 -47.85
CA CYS A 327 -27.97 46.51 -49.21
C CYS A 327 -29.29 45.92 -49.70
#